data_AF-A0A6M0BFA9-F1
#
_entry.id   AF-A0A6M0BFA9-F1
#
_cell.length_a   1.000
_cell.length_b   1.000
_cell.length_c   1.000
_cell.angle_alpha   90.00
_cell.angle_beta   90.00
_cell.angle_gamma   90.00
#
_symmetry.space_group_name_H-M   'P 1'
#
loop_
_entity.id
_entity.type
_entity.pdbx_description
1 polymer ?
#
loop_
_entity_poly.entity_id
_entity_poly.type
_entity_poly.pdbx_seq_one_letter_code
_entity_poly.pdbx_strand_id
1 'polypeptide(L)' 'ELVFSNVKNPDGGTYYFVCYVLAAGDIPLPTYVGTWIVSIGR' A
#
# COMPACT_ATOMS: atom_id res chain seq x y z
N GLU A 1 8.98 6.00 -5.70
CA GLU A 1 7.67 5.98 -6.38
C GLU A 1 7.15 4.54 -6.41
N LEU A 2 5.85 4.32 -6.21
CA LEU A 2 5.19 3.01 -6.35
C LEU A 2 4.23 3.08 -7.53
N VAL A 3 4.39 2.20 -8.51
CA VAL A 3 3.55 2.16 -9.73
C VAL A 3 2.89 0.80 -9.85
N PHE A 4 1.55 0.79 -9.87
CA PHE A 4 0.76 -0.42 -10.09
C PHE A 4 0.36 -0.50 -11.55
N SER A 5 0.93 -1.44 -12.29
CA SER A 5 0.64 -1.65 -13.71
C SER A 5 -0.33 -2.81 -13.91
N ASN A 6 -1.19 -2.71 -14.93
CA ASN A 6 -2.15 -3.76 -15.30
C ASN A 6 -3.11 -4.17 -14.16
N VAL A 7 -3.53 -3.20 -13.35
CA VAL A 7 -4.53 -3.41 -12.29
C VAL A 7 -5.88 -2.86 -12.71
N LYS A 8 -6.96 -3.54 -12.29
CA LYS A 8 -8.30 -2.96 -12.34
C LYS A 8 -8.47 -2.08 -11.11
N ASN A 9 -8.72 -0.78 -11.32
CA ASN A 9 -9.01 0.12 -10.21
C ASN A 9 -10.27 -0.36 -9.47
N PRO A 10 -10.28 -0.25 -8.13
CA PRO A 10 -11.48 -0.51 -7.36
C PRO A 10 -12.53 0.57 -7.68
N ASP A 11 -13.77 0.35 -7.23
CA ASP A 11 -14.86 1.32 -7.41
C ASP A 11 -14.58 2.63 -6.63
N GLY A 12 -15.50 3.59 -6.71
CA GLY A 12 -15.39 4.82 -5.93
C GLY A 12 -15.44 4.55 -4.42
N GLY A 13 -14.54 5.16 -3.64
CA GLY A 13 -14.47 5.02 -2.20
C GLY A 13 -13.18 5.57 -1.58
N THR A 14 -13.08 5.44 -0.26
CA THR A 14 -11.86 5.75 0.50
C THR A 14 -11.13 4.46 0.84
N TYR A 15 -9.87 4.38 0.41
CA TYR A 15 -9.01 3.21 0.57
C TYR A 15 -7.82 3.55 1.47
N TYR A 16 -7.43 2.61 2.32
CA TYR A 16 -6.26 2.74 3.18
C TYR A 16 -5.14 1.90 2.59
N PHE A 17 -4.12 2.57 2.09
CA PHE A 17 -2.92 1.94 1.57
C PHE A 17 -1.89 1.85 2.70
N VAL A 18 -1.71 0.67 3.29
CA VAL A 18 -0.81 0.44 4.41
C VAL A 18 0.50 -0.16 3.91
N CYS A 19 1.64 0.41 4.33
CA CYS A 19 2.96 -0.07 3.94
C CYS A 19 3.75 -0.62 5.14
N TYR A 20 4.29 -1.82 4.95
CA TYR A 20 5.30 -2.43 5.81
C TYR A 20 6.54 -2.73 4.99
N VAL A 21 7.71 -2.61 5.62
CA VAL A 21 8.98 -3.08 5.07
C VAL A 21 9.43 -4.30 5.86
N LEU A 22 9.79 -5.36 5.14
CA LEU A 22 10.41 -6.55 5.71
C LEU A 22 11.92 -6.43 5.52
N ALA A 23 12.67 -6.47 6.61
CA ALA A 23 14.12 -6.51 6.53
C ALA A 23 14.56 -7.83 5.88
N ALA A 24 15.53 -7.75 4.95
CA ALA A 24 16.16 -8.94 4.39
C ALA A 24 17.14 -9.51 5.44
N GLY A 25 16.72 -10.55 6.15
CA GLY A 25 17.49 -11.24 7.20
C GLY A 25 16.72 -12.43 7.76
N ASP A 26 17.33 -13.21 8.67
CA ASP A 26 16.78 -14.49 9.15
C ASP A 26 15.43 -14.39 9.88
N ILE A 27 15.12 -13.25 10.51
CA ILE A 27 13.82 -12.99 11.12
C ILE A 27 13.27 -11.69 10.52
N PRO A 28 12.39 -11.77 9.51
CA PRO A 28 11.77 -10.58 8.94
C PRO A 28 10.75 -10.02 9.94
N LEU A 29 11.13 -8.99 10.68
CA LEU A 29 10.20 -8.21 11.51
C LEU A 29 9.54 -7.12 10.65
N PRO A 30 8.20 -7.15 10.47
CA PRO A 30 7.49 -6.12 9.71
C PRO A 30 7.63 -4.77 10.39
N THR A 31 8.25 -3.81 9.69
CA THR A 31 8.36 -2.44 10.16
C THR A 31 7.28 -1.60 9.47
N TYR A 32 6.38 -1.00 10.24
CA TYR A 32 5.37 -0.10 9.72
C TYR A 32 6.01 1.18 9.19
N VAL A 33 5.70 1.53 7.95
CA VAL A 33 6.22 2.76 7.31
C VAL A 33 5.17 3.85 7.32
N GLY A 34 3.91 3.51 7.09
CA GLY A 34 2.86 4.51 6.99
C GLY A 34 1.56 3.97 6.43
N THR A 35 0.54 4.83 6.47
CA THR A 35 -0.75 4.63 5.85
C THR A 35 -1.08 5.86 5.01
N TRP A 36 -1.47 5.64 3.76
CA TRP A 36 -1.98 6.68 2.86
C TRP A 36 -3.46 6.46 2.67
N ILE A 37 -4.24 7.52 2.86
CA ILE A 37 -5.68 7.51 2.61
C ILE A 37 -5.87 7.97 1.17
N VAL A 38 -6.40 7.08 0.33
CA VAL A 38 -6.61 7.29 -1.09
C VAL A 38 -8.11 7.34 -1.35
N SER A 39 -8.62 8.52 -1.68
CA SER A 39 -9.99 8.66 -2.15
C SER A 39 -10.03 8.52 -3.67
N ILE A 40 -10.73 7.50 -4.15
CA ILE A 40 -10.98 7.25 -5.56
C ILE A 40 -12.44 7.64 -5.80
N GLY A 41 -12.68 8.61 -6.67
CA GLY A 41 -13.99 9.16 -6.96
C GLY A 41 -13.93 9.99 -8.24
N ARG A 42 -15.08 10.53 -8.66
CA ARG A 42 -15.10 11.50 -9.77
C ARG A 42 -14.48 12.82 -9.36
#